data_AF-A0A1C5Z9A7-F1
#
_entry.id   AF-A0A1C5Z9A7-F1
#
_cell.length_a   1.000
_cell.length_b   1.000
_cell.length_c   1.000
_cell.angle_alpha   90.00
_cell.angle_beta   90.00
_cell.angle_gamma   90.00
#
_symmetry.space_group_name_H-M   'P 1'
#
loop_
_entity.id
_entity.type
_entity.pdbx_description
1 polymer ?
#
loop_
_entity_poly.entity_id
_entity_poly.type
_entity_poly.pdbx_seq_one_letter_code
_entity_poly.pdbx_strand_id
1 'polypeptide(L)' 'MTPEKLEEVQREVAGDLGQISEGGFGLPNIQKRIQLAYGADYGIHVSSRLGCGTRVTLQIPAKS' A
#
# COMPACT_ATOMS: atom_id res chain seq x y z
N MET A 1 -14.39 0.84 3.30
CA MET A 1 -13.95 -0.53 2.95
C MET A 1 -14.30 -1.46 4.10
N THR A 2 -14.71 -2.71 3.83
CA THR A 2 -14.89 -3.69 4.93
C THR A 2 -13.51 -4.07 5.50
N PRO A 3 -13.43 -4.58 6.74
CA PRO A 3 -12.17 -5.02 7.33
C PRO A 3 -11.43 -6.06 6.47
N GLU A 4 -12.16 -6.98 5.86
CA GLU A 4 -11.61 -8.07 5.04
C GLU A 4 -10.96 -7.51 3.77
N LYS A 5 -11.64 -6.56 3.11
CA LYS A 5 -11.08 -5.90 1.92
C LYS A 5 -9.89 -4.99 2.28
N LEU A 6 -9.88 -4.41 3.48
CA LEU A 6 -8.72 -3.65 3.96
C LEU A 6 -7.51 -4.56 4.15
N GLU A 7 -7.69 -5.74 4.75
CA GLU A 7 -6.62 -6.71 4.94
C GLU A 7 -6.07 -7.21 3.61
N GLU A 8 -6.94 -7.49 2.63
CA GLU A 8 -6.54 -7.86 1.28
C GLU A 8 -5.65 -6.78 0.64
N VAL A 9 -6.09 -5.52 0.68
CA VAL A 9 -5.33 -4.38 0.14
C VAL A 9 -3.99 -4.20 0.87
N GLN A 10 -3.95 -4.41 2.19
CA GLN A 10 -2.72 -4.31 2.97
C GLN A 10 -1.71 -5.42 2.58
N ARG A 11 -2.20 -6.63 2.30
CA ARG A 11 -1.34 -7.73 1.79
C ARG A 11 -0.86 -7.49 0.37
N GLU A 12 -1.69 -6.89 -0.49
CA GLU A 12 -1.26 -6.45 -1.83
C GLU A 12 -0.14 -5.41 -1.73
N VAL A 13 -0.30 -4.40 -0.87
CA VAL A 13 0.72 -3.37 -0.61
C VAL A 13 2.02 -3.99 -0.12
N ALA A 14 1.96 -4.97 0.79
CA ALA A 14 3.15 -5.65 1.30
C ALA A 14 3.86 -6.51 0.23
N GLY A 15 3.19 -6.82 -0.89
CA GLY A 15 3.73 -7.70 -1.92
C GLY A 15 3.66 -9.18 -1.56
N ASP A 16 2.89 -9.56 -0.53
CA ASP A 16 2.76 -10.94 -0.04
C ASP A 16 1.88 -11.82 -0.94
N LEU A 17 1.07 -11.18 -1.79
CA LEU A 17 0.24 -11.87 -2.78
C LEU A 17 1.06 -12.01 -4.07
N GLY A 18 1.70 -13.18 -4.25
CA GLY A 18 2.37 -13.56 -5.49
C GLY A 18 1.44 -13.72 -6.70
N GLN A 19 0.15 -13.40 -6.56
CA GLN A 19 -0.84 -13.48 -7.63
C GLN A 19 -1.42 -12.10 -7.95
N ILE A 20 -1.44 -11.86 -9.25
CA ILE A 20 -1.94 -10.70 -9.94
C ILE A 20 -3.46 -10.66 -9.76
N SER A 21 -3.95 -9.80 -8.88
CA SER A 21 -5.37 -9.43 -8.83
C SER A 21 -5.73 -8.72 -10.14
N GLU A 22 -6.77 -9.16 -10.84
CA GLU A 22 -7.21 -8.69 -12.18
C GLU A 22 -7.56 -7.18 -12.29
N GLY A 23 -7.30 -6.37 -11.27
CA GLY A 23 -7.50 -4.92 -11.29
C GLY A 23 -6.53 -4.08 -10.44
N GLY A 24 -5.48 -4.66 -9.88
CA GLY A 24 -4.78 -4.11 -8.70
C GLY A 24 -3.28 -3.80 -8.85
N PHE A 25 -2.78 -3.33 -10.00
CA PHE A 25 -1.33 -3.12 -10.18
C PHE A 25 -0.76 -1.85 -9.52
N GLY A 26 -1.61 -0.91 -9.09
CA GLY A 26 -1.19 0.42 -8.67
C GLY A 26 -0.36 0.41 -7.37
N LEU A 27 -0.94 -0.11 -6.30
CA LEU A 27 -0.36 -0.01 -4.95
C LEU A 27 0.94 -0.84 -4.78
N PRO A 28 1.01 -2.12 -5.22
CA PRO A 28 2.24 -2.90 -5.07
C PRO A 28 3.40 -2.29 -5.88
N ASN A 29 3.12 -1.76 -7.08
CA ASN A 29 4.13 -1.11 -7.90
C ASN A 29 4.63 0.20 -7.26
N ILE A 30 3.73 0.98 -6.67
CA ILE A 30 4.09 2.19 -5.93
C ILE A 30 4.96 1.83 -4.72
N GLN A 31 4.55 0.87 -3.89
CA GLN A 31 5.34 0.37 -2.75
C GLN A 31 6.76 -0.03 -3.19
N LYS A 32 6.84 -0.91 -4.20
CA LYS A 32 8.11 -1.40 -4.72
C LYS A 32 9.02 -0.28 -5.20
N ARG A 33 8.48 0.71 -5.93
CA ARG A 33 9.26 1.85 -6.43
C ARG A 33 9.77 2.75 -5.30
N ILE A 34 8.96 2.99 -4.27
CA ILE A 34 9.36 3.77 -3.10
C ILE A 34 10.48 3.05 -2.35
N GLN A 35 10.30 1.75 -2.09
CA GLN A 35 11.29 0.95 -1.37
C GLN A 35 12.62 0.83 -2.14
N LEU A 36 12.56 0.69 -3.47
CA LEU A 36 13.75 0.71 -4.32
C LEU A 36 14.47 2.07 -4.30
N ALA A 37 13.73 3.17 -4.16
CA ALA A 37 14.30 4.52 -4.18
C ALA A 37 14.84 4.97 -2.82
N TYR A 38 14.18 4.60 -1.72
CA TYR A 38 14.44 5.17 -0.39
C TYR A 38 14.79 4.14 0.68
N GLY A 39 14.59 2.84 0.42
CA GLY A 39 14.80 1.75 1.38
C GLY A 39 13.50 1.12 1.87
N ALA A 40 13.60 -0.09 2.43
CA ALA A 40 12.46 -0.91 2.83
C ALA A 40 11.56 -0.27 3.90
N ASP A 41 12.11 0.66 4.69
CA ASP A 41 11.40 1.39 5.76
C ASP A 41 10.43 2.46 5.23
N TYR A 42 10.42 2.71 3.92
CA TYR A 42 9.57 3.71 3.27
C TYR A 42 8.52 3.04 2.38
N GLY A 43 7.40 3.72 2.18
CA GLY A 43 6.30 3.12 1.43
C GLY A 43 4.97 3.82 1.60
N ILE A 44 3.92 3.09 1.27
CA ILE A 44 2.53 3.49 1.44
C ILE A 44 1.85 2.65 2.53
N HIS A 45 0.96 3.27 3.27
CA HIS A 45 0.12 2.60 4.26
C HIS A 45 -1.35 2.95 4.01
N VAL A 46 -2.22 1.92 4.01
CA VAL A 46 -3.66 2.09 3.77
C VAL A 46 -4.42 1.80 5.05
N SER A 47 -5.29 2.74 5.42
CA SER A 47 -6.23 2.63 6.53
C SER A 47 -7.62 3.00 6.05
N SER A 48 -8.65 2.27 6.48
CA SER A 48 -10.04 2.59 6.16
C SER A 48 -10.95 2.15 7.28
N ARG A 49 -12.05 2.87 7.44
CA ARG A 49 -13.15 2.47 8.32
C ARG A 49 -14.45 2.60 7.55
N LEU A 50 -15.35 1.64 7.71
CA LEU A 50 -16.69 1.69 7.11
C LEU A 50 -17.38 3.01 7.48
N GLY A 51 -17.96 3.67 6.47
CA GLY A 51 -18.61 4.98 6.64
C GLY A 51 -17.67 6.18 6.81
N CYS A 52 -16.35 5.99 6.96
CA CYS A 52 -15.39 7.08 7.19
C CYS A 52 -14.42 7.31 6.01
N GLY A 53 -14.56 6.54 4.94
CA GLY A 53 -13.67 6.62 3.77
C GLY A 53 -12.35 5.85 3.94
N THR A 54 -11.39 6.18 3.08
CA THR A 54 -10.07 5.53 2.99
C THR A 54 -8.99 6.58 3.09
N ARG A 55 -7.98 6.33 3.91
CA ARG A 55 -6.79 7.17 4.07
C ARG A 55 -5.55 6.39 3.64
N VAL A 56 -4.83 6.96 2.68
CA VAL A 56 -3.54 6.46 2.19
C VAL A 56 -2.46 7.42 2.65
N THR A 57 -1.44 6.89 3.32
CA THR A 57 -0.29 7.66 3.81
C THR A 57 0.96 7.25 3.02
N LEU A 58 1.72 8.22 2.51
CA LEU A 58 3.03 8.00 1.86
C LEU A 58 4.13 8.51 2.80
N GLN A 59 5.12 7.68 3.09
CA GLN A 59 6.29 8.05 3.89
C GLN A 59 7.55 7.97 3.02
N ILE A 60 8.29 9.08 2.93
CA ILE A 60 9.57 9.23 2.21
C ILE A 60 10.49 10.13 3.04
N PRO A 61 11.83 10.06 2.85
CA PRO A 61 12.75 10.96 3.54
C PRO A 61 12.55 12.41 3.09
N ALA A 62 12.69 13.34 4.03
CA ALA A 62 12.84 14.75 3.70
C ALA A 62 14.20 14.96 3.00
N LYS A 63 14.24 15.77 1.94
CA LYS A 63 15.52 16.21 1.37
C LYS A 63 16.20 17.16 2.36
N SER A 64 17.48 16.94 2.62
CA SER A 64 18.38 17.95 3.19
C SER A 64 18.79 18.97 2.14
#